data_AF-A0A7X7W0U2-F1
#
_entry.id   AF-A0A7X7W0U2-F1
#
_cell.length_a   1.000
_cell.length_b   1.000
_cell.length_c   1.000
_cell.angle_alpha   90.00
_cell.angle_beta   90.00
_cell.angle_gamma   90.00
#
_symmetry.space_group_name_H-M   'P 1'
#
loop_
_entity.id
_entity.type
_entity.pdbx_description
1 polymer ?
#
loop_
_entity_poly.entity_id
_entity_poly.type
_entity_poly.pdbx_seq_one_letter_code
_entity_poly.pdbx_strand_id
1 'polypeptide(L)'
;GDRVMMPTGAYNLKAFGGILSEFADIMPHLNLYSITGPTSAAFYASKKYSTGSYDQSKAESIIAQHADGVTVVKVFDRLMEHRDEHIYFRSDVHWTALGAYYAYTAFCEVSGQEAADLDEDFTKGTYEPFLGGLYAQIYKMPQASRLKNNPEKLDYYIPKIGHQLTLYKMGNLKEPYKVDSIINTNFKSLGAYKYSCFAWGDQRIERIDTDNPNGRKLLVIKDSYGSALVPFLVHNYSLIYVIDPKGFNNEGCLEFDAKKLINEEGIDDVLFCFSIYGSGRQIIRDSLRSLLLR
;
A
#
# COMPACT_ATOMS: atom_id res chain seq x y z
N GLY A 1 6.61 -21.42 14.85
CA GLY A 1 5.16 -21.27 14.66
C GLY A 1 4.76 -21.54 13.22
N ASP A 2 3.48 -21.44 12.92
CA ASP A 2 2.86 -21.82 11.63
C ASP A 2 2.95 -20.77 10.53
N ARG A 3 4.11 -20.10 10.43
CA ARG A 3 4.40 -19.10 9.40
C ARG A 3 5.32 -19.68 8.35
N VAL A 4 5.03 -19.38 7.10
CA VAL A 4 6.01 -19.39 6.01
C VAL A 4 6.32 -17.93 5.69
N MET A 5 7.60 -17.59 5.55
CA MET A 5 8.03 -16.21 5.32
C MET A 5 9.00 -16.20 4.14
N MET A 6 8.88 -15.19 3.29
CA MET A 6 9.84 -14.97 2.21
C MET A 6 11.08 -14.27 2.78
N PRO A 7 12.30 -14.79 2.56
CA PRO A 7 13.51 -14.05 2.88
C PRO A 7 13.56 -12.80 1.99
N THR A 8 13.57 -11.64 2.61
CA THR A 8 13.63 -10.33 1.93
C THR A 8 14.32 -9.34 2.83
N GLY A 9 15.02 -8.38 2.22
CA GLY A 9 15.69 -7.33 2.94
C GLY A 9 15.65 -5.99 2.20
N ALA A 10 16.23 -4.96 2.82
CA ALA A 10 16.29 -3.59 2.31
C ALA A 10 17.31 -3.41 1.17
N TYR A 11 16.91 -3.50 -0.10
CA TYR A 11 17.82 -3.30 -1.25
C TYR A 11 17.39 -2.13 -2.14
N ASN A 12 18.37 -1.48 -2.80
CA ASN A 12 18.17 -0.36 -3.74
C ASN A 12 17.36 0.84 -3.23
N LEU A 13 17.21 1.00 -1.91
CA LEU A 13 16.39 2.05 -1.31
C LEU A 13 16.94 3.46 -1.51
N LYS A 14 18.27 3.61 -1.63
CA LYS A 14 18.91 4.87 -2.02
C LYS A 14 18.40 5.39 -3.37
N ALA A 15 18.31 4.50 -4.36
CA ALA A 15 17.85 4.87 -5.70
C ALA A 15 16.35 5.18 -5.72
N PHE A 16 15.58 4.53 -4.85
CA PHE A 16 14.17 4.86 -4.64
C PHE A 16 14.00 6.24 -4.01
N GLY A 17 14.71 6.53 -2.91
CA GLY A 17 14.70 7.84 -2.27
C GLY A 17 15.08 8.97 -3.24
N GLY A 18 16.11 8.77 -4.06
CA GLY A 18 16.51 9.76 -5.07
C GLY A 18 15.42 10.10 -6.08
N ILE A 19 14.60 9.13 -6.50
CA ILE A 19 13.44 9.40 -7.39
C ILE A 19 12.41 10.27 -6.68
N LEU A 20 12.16 10.02 -5.40
CA LEU A 20 11.22 10.81 -4.62
C LEU A 20 11.72 12.24 -4.40
N SER A 21 13.02 12.41 -4.14
CA SER A 21 13.68 13.71 -4.04
C SER A 21 13.62 14.50 -5.35
N GLU A 22 13.94 13.87 -6.49
CA GLU A 22 13.82 14.50 -7.81
C GLU A 22 12.38 14.98 -8.07
N PHE A 23 11.38 14.21 -7.64
CA PHE A 23 9.98 14.62 -7.77
C PHE A 23 9.61 15.79 -6.83
N ALA A 24 10.14 15.79 -5.60
CA ALA A 24 9.96 16.88 -4.64
C ALA A 24 10.50 18.21 -5.17
N ASP A 25 11.65 18.18 -5.84
CA ASP A 25 12.25 19.38 -6.46
C ASP A 25 11.38 19.94 -7.60
N ILE A 26 10.70 19.07 -8.36
CA ILE A 26 9.82 19.46 -9.47
C ILE A 26 8.48 20.00 -8.97
N MET A 27 7.97 19.46 -7.86
CA MET A 27 6.65 19.79 -7.30
C MET A 27 6.75 20.29 -5.83
N PRO A 28 7.48 21.38 -5.55
CA PRO A 28 7.81 21.80 -4.18
C PRO A 28 6.63 22.33 -3.37
N HIS A 29 5.46 22.49 -3.99
CA HIS A 29 4.23 22.94 -3.34
C HIS A 29 3.42 21.79 -2.71
N LEU A 30 3.75 20.54 -3.02
CA LEU A 30 3.05 19.36 -2.50
C LEU A 30 3.62 18.95 -1.14
N ASN A 31 2.77 18.39 -0.29
CA ASN A 31 3.26 17.61 0.85
C ASN A 31 3.52 16.18 0.39
N LEU A 32 4.77 15.73 0.47
CA LEU A 32 5.19 14.42 0.00
C LEU A 32 5.50 13.50 1.18
N TYR A 33 4.96 12.29 1.14
CA TYR A 33 5.13 11.28 2.19
C TYR A 33 5.53 9.93 1.62
N SER A 34 6.36 9.19 2.34
CA SER A 34 6.76 7.84 1.95
C SER A 34 6.56 6.84 3.08
N ILE A 35 5.75 5.81 2.81
CA ILE A 35 5.61 4.60 3.61
C ILE A 35 6.32 3.46 2.87
N THR A 36 7.27 2.83 3.56
CA THR A 36 7.90 1.59 3.11
C THR A 36 7.55 0.46 4.07
N GLY A 37 6.58 -0.36 3.67
CA GLY A 37 6.06 -1.46 4.49
C GLY A 37 7.08 -2.60 4.64
N PRO A 38 7.54 -2.91 5.87
CA PRO A 38 8.36 -4.09 6.11
C PRO A 38 7.57 -5.38 5.86
N THR A 39 8.26 -6.50 5.68
CA THR A 39 7.59 -7.81 5.59
C THR A 39 7.47 -8.46 6.96
N SER A 40 6.60 -9.47 7.07
CA SER A 40 6.45 -10.28 8.29
C SER A 40 7.78 -10.89 8.78
N ALA A 41 8.75 -11.11 7.90
CA ALA A 41 10.08 -11.61 8.26
C ALA A 41 10.83 -10.66 9.20
N ALA A 42 10.59 -9.35 9.14
CA ALA A 42 11.26 -8.38 10.00
C ALA A 42 10.90 -8.55 11.49
N PHE A 43 9.70 -9.07 11.78
CA PHE A 43 9.17 -9.18 13.14
C PHE A 43 9.18 -10.62 13.66
N TYR A 44 8.92 -11.60 12.79
CA TYR A 44 8.66 -12.98 13.23
C TYR A 44 9.75 -13.99 12.83
N ALA A 45 10.73 -13.61 12.00
CA ALA A 45 11.81 -14.51 11.65
C ALA A 45 12.76 -14.70 12.83
N SER A 46 13.04 -15.95 13.17
CA SER A 46 14.06 -16.27 14.19
C SER A 46 15.46 -15.85 13.72
N LYS A 47 16.32 -15.39 14.64
CA LYS A 47 17.71 -14.95 14.37
C LYS A 47 18.53 -15.92 13.51
N LYS A 48 18.27 -17.23 13.56
CA LYS A 48 18.97 -18.25 12.74
C LYS A 48 18.81 -18.05 11.22
N TYR A 49 17.77 -17.33 10.77
CA TYR A 49 17.54 -17.01 9.36
C TYR A 49 18.04 -15.60 8.99
N SER A 50 18.56 -14.84 9.95
CA SER A 50 19.20 -13.56 9.67
C SER A 50 20.59 -13.79 9.12
N THR A 51 20.88 -13.17 7.98
CA THR A 51 22.23 -13.14 7.40
C THR A 51 23.07 -11.98 7.95
N GLY A 52 22.50 -11.12 8.79
CA GLY A 52 23.10 -9.85 9.20
C GLY A 52 23.11 -8.77 8.11
N SER A 53 22.83 -9.16 6.86
CA SER A 53 22.72 -8.28 5.70
C SER A 53 21.26 -7.93 5.44
N TYR A 54 21.01 -6.71 4.95
CA TYR A 54 19.69 -6.23 4.52
C TYR A 54 18.62 -6.15 5.62
N ASP A 55 19.01 -5.58 6.77
CA ASP A 55 18.13 -5.27 7.89
C ASP A 55 17.00 -4.30 7.49
N GLN A 56 15.76 -4.78 7.58
CA GLN A 56 14.57 -4.01 7.18
C GLN A 56 14.31 -2.82 8.12
N SER A 57 14.77 -2.85 9.38
CA SER A 57 14.61 -1.73 10.31
C SER A 57 15.35 -0.47 9.85
N LYS A 58 16.34 -0.63 8.97
CA LYS A 58 17.13 0.48 8.43
C LYS A 58 16.49 1.11 7.19
N ALA A 59 15.45 0.49 6.63
CA ALA A 59 14.88 0.89 5.35
C ALA A 59 14.45 2.35 5.33
N GLU A 60 13.66 2.76 6.32
CA GLU A 60 13.16 4.14 6.47
C GLU A 60 14.30 5.14 6.59
N SER A 61 15.34 4.83 7.40
CA SER A 61 16.51 5.71 7.53
C SER A 61 17.31 5.87 6.24
N ILE A 62 17.43 4.79 5.44
CA ILE A 62 18.15 4.83 4.16
C ILE A 62 17.38 5.71 3.16
N ILE A 63 16.05 5.59 3.13
CA ILE A 63 15.20 6.41 2.25
C ILE A 63 15.25 7.87 2.71
N ALA A 64 15.11 8.14 4.00
CA ALA A 64 15.11 9.50 4.55
C ALA A 64 16.41 10.26 4.26
N GLN A 65 17.55 9.57 4.22
CA GLN A 65 18.85 10.16 3.85
C GLN A 65 18.98 10.56 2.36
N HIS A 66 18.04 10.15 1.51
CA HIS A 66 18.13 10.32 0.05
C HIS A 66 16.84 10.85 -0.58
N ALA A 67 15.80 11.11 0.21
CA ALA A 67 14.48 11.57 -0.23
C ALA A 67 14.24 12.99 0.27
N ASP A 68 15.15 13.92 -0.05
CA ASP A 68 15.02 15.31 0.36
C ASP A 68 13.70 15.90 -0.13
N GLY A 69 13.03 16.68 0.73
CA GLY A 69 11.68 17.20 0.44
C GLY A 69 10.54 16.19 0.65
N VAL A 70 10.82 14.96 1.11
CA VAL A 70 9.82 13.92 1.36
C VAL A 70 9.86 13.45 2.82
N THR A 71 8.70 13.45 3.46
CA THR A 71 8.55 12.96 4.83
C THR A 71 8.44 11.43 4.85
N VAL A 72 9.48 10.75 5.32
CA VAL A 72 9.44 9.29 5.52
C VAL A 72 8.69 8.97 6.82
N VAL A 73 7.59 8.22 6.70
CA VAL A 73 6.75 7.81 7.82
C VAL A 73 7.42 6.63 8.54
N LYS A 74 7.53 6.72 9.87
CA LYS A 74 8.15 5.70 10.72
C LYS A 74 7.19 4.56 11.04
N VAL A 75 6.86 3.74 10.05
CA VAL A 75 5.90 2.64 10.19
C VAL A 75 6.51 1.41 10.86
N PHE A 76 7.82 1.20 10.76
CA PHE A 76 8.49 0.06 11.35
C PHE A 76 8.33 0.01 12.88
N ASP A 77 8.61 1.14 13.55
CA ASP A 77 8.52 1.25 15.00
C ASP A 77 7.07 1.09 15.47
N ARG A 78 6.12 1.74 14.78
CA ARG A 78 4.69 1.59 15.07
C ARG A 78 4.23 0.14 14.92
N LEU A 79 4.65 -0.58 13.88
CA LEU A 79 4.33 -1.99 13.72
C LEU A 79 5.02 -2.88 14.77
N MET A 80 6.22 -2.51 15.23
CA MET A 80 6.95 -3.23 16.27
C MET A 80 6.25 -3.18 17.62
N GLU A 81 5.61 -2.06 17.95
CA GLU A 81 4.78 -1.88 19.15
C GLU A 81 3.58 -2.84 19.17
N HIS A 82 3.01 -3.12 18.00
CA HIS A 82 1.84 -3.98 17.81
C HIS A 82 2.17 -5.39 17.29
N ARG A 83 3.43 -5.82 17.39
CA ARG A 83 3.89 -7.10 16.81
C ARG A 83 3.20 -8.35 17.38
N ASP A 84 2.67 -8.26 18.60
CA ASP A 84 2.01 -9.38 19.26
C ASP A 84 0.54 -9.54 18.81
N GLU A 85 0.04 -8.61 17.99
CA GLU A 85 -1.28 -8.64 17.36
C GLU A 85 -1.25 -9.27 15.96
N HIS A 86 -2.43 -9.51 15.36
CA HIS A 86 -2.53 -10.08 14.01
C HIS A 86 -2.32 -9.01 12.92
N ILE A 87 -1.13 -8.41 12.89
CA ILE A 87 -0.76 -7.33 11.95
C ILE A 87 -0.16 -7.83 10.63
N TYR A 88 0.21 -9.10 10.53
CA TYR A 88 0.64 -9.74 9.28
C TYR A 88 0.03 -11.13 9.10
N PHE A 89 -0.36 -11.42 7.86
CA PHE A 89 -0.80 -12.74 7.46
C PHE A 89 0.34 -13.78 7.57
N ARG A 90 -0.05 -15.04 7.72
CA ARG A 90 0.85 -16.21 7.70
C ARG A 90 0.91 -16.87 6.33
N SER A 91 -0.19 -16.79 5.59
CA SER A 91 -0.44 -17.40 4.28
C SER A 91 -0.45 -16.39 3.13
N ASP A 92 -0.21 -15.12 3.43
CA ASP A 92 -0.08 -14.01 2.48
C ASP A 92 1.22 -13.23 2.73
N VAL A 93 1.71 -12.52 1.72
CA VAL A 93 2.94 -11.71 1.82
C VAL A 93 2.69 -10.33 2.43
N HIS A 94 1.44 -9.89 2.57
CA HIS A 94 1.06 -8.57 3.03
C HIS A 94 0.87 -8.48 4.56
N TRP A 95 0.83 -7.25 5.08
CA TRP A 95 0.21 -6.96 6.38
C TRP A 95 -1.30 -7.28 6.35
N THR A 96 -1.94 -7.36 7.52
CA THR A 96 -3.41 -7.39 7.59
C THR A 96 -3.97 -5.97 7.49
N ALA A 97 -5.30 -5.82 7.41
CA ALA A 97 -5.93 -4.50 7.51
C ALA A 97 -5.56 -3.78 8.82
N LEU A 98 -5.35 -4.52 9.92
CA LEU A 98 -4.90 -3.94 11.19
C LEU A 98 -3.45 -3.45 11.11
N GLY A 99 -2.54 -4.18 10.45
CA GLY A 99 -1.19 -3.69 10.20
C GLY A 99 -1.18 -2.44 9.32
N ALA A 100 -2.02 -2.40 8.28
CA ALA A 100 -2.20 -1.21 7.44
C ALA A 100 -2.80 -0.03 8.22
N TYR A 101 -3.73 -0.28 9.15
CA TYR A 101 -4.29 0.73 10.04
C TYR A 101 -3.20 1.39 10.87
N TYR A 102 -2.28 0.62 11.46
CA TYR A 102 -1.18 1.20 12.22
C TYR A 102 -0.24 2.06 11.36
N ALA A 103 0.06 1.64 10.13
CA ALA A 103 0.80 2.49 9.19
C ALA A 103 0.03 3.78 8.84
N TYR A 104 -1.29 3.70 8.70
CA TYR A 104 -2.18 4.84 8.53
C TYR A 104 -2.15 5.78 9.75
N THR A 105 -2.22 5.27 10.99
CA THR A 105 -2.14 6.13 12.19
C THR A 105 -0.82 6.89 12.28
N ALA A 106 0.30 6.23 11.93
CA ALA A 106 1.61 6.88 11.88
C ALA A 106 1.67 7.95 10.77
N PHE A 107 1.00 7.71 9.64
CA PHE A 107 0.85 8.69 8.57
C PHE A 107 0.00 9.90 8.99
N CYS A 108 -1.14 9.68 9.65
CA CYS A 108 -1.97 10.75 10.20
C CYS A 108 -1.18 11.64 11.16
N GLU A 109 -0.39 11.05 12.06
CA GLU A 109 0.45 11.78 13.00
C GLU A 109 1.43 12.74 12.29
N VAL A 110 2.18 12.25 11.29
CA VAL A 110 3.16 13.10 10.59
C VAL A 110 2.53 14.09 9.62
N SER A 111 1.33 13.79 9.11
CA SER A 111 0.59 14.66 8.20
C SER A 111 -0.31 15.68 8.92
N GLY A 112 -0.30 15.68 10.26
CA GLY A 112 -1.06 16.61 11.10
C GLY A 112 -2.57 16.34 11.09
N GLN A 113 -2.98 15.09 10.88
CA GLN A 113 -4.38 14.67 10.77
C GLN A 113 -4.76 13.75 11.92
N GLU A 114 -6.03 13.78 12.31
CA GLU A 114 -6.58 12.82 13.26
C GLU A 114 -6.89 11.50 12.55
N ALA A 115 -6.44 10.38 13.13
CA ALA A 115 -6.75 9.07 12.59
C ALA A 115 -8.19 8.69 12.95
N ALA A 116 -8.93 8.18 11.96
CA ALA A 116 -10.27 7.63 12.19
C ALA A 116 -10.20 6.45 13.18
N ASP A 117 -11.20 6.34 14.04
CA ASP A 117 -11.30 5.29 15.05
C ASP A 117 -11.85 4.00 14.42
N LEU A 118 -11.19 2.87 14.66
CA LEU A 118 -11.58 1.60 14.03
C LEU A 118 -13.01 1.15 14.35
N ASP A 119 -13.47 1.39 15.58
CA ASP A 119 -14.76 0.91 16.07
C ASP A 119 -15.89 1.93 15.75
N GLU A 120 -15.59 3.22 15.87
CA GLU A 120 -16.55 4.29 15.63
C GLU A 120 -16.75 4.57 14.14
N ASP A 121 -15.70 4.52 13.32
CA ASP A 121 -15.73 5.00 11.94
C ASP A 121 -15.81 3.91 10.87
N PHE A 122 -15.70 2.63 11.27
CA PHE A 122 -15.73 1.49 10.34
C PHE A 122 -16.65 0.37 10.79
N THR A 123 -17.16 -0.39 9.82
CA THR A 123 -17.83 -1.67 10.04
C THR A 123 -16.87 -2.80 9.74
N LYS A 124 -16.55 -3.60 10.76
CA LYS A 124 -15.68 -4.76 10.62
C LYS A 124 -16.41 -5.93 9.94
N GLY A 125 -15.76 -6.53 8.95
CA GLY A 125 -16.14 -7.82 8.39
C GLY A 125 -14.98 -8.81 8.41
N THR A 126 -15.30 -10.10 8.29
CA THR A 126 -14.31 -11.17 8.29
C THR A 126 -14.59 -12.16 7.17
N TYR A 127 -13.54 -12.54 6.44
CA TYR A 127 -13.55 -13.66 5.51
C TYR A 127 -12.73 -14.82 6.05
N GLU A 128 -13.35 -15.99 6.14
CA GLU A 128 -12.72 -17.22 6.61
C GLU A 128 -13.34 -18.43 5.89
N PRO A 129 -12.56 -19.48 5.55
CA PRO A 129 -11.11 -19.60 5.70
C PRO A 129 -10.31 -18.81 4.64
N PHE A 130 -9.30 -18.07 5.09
CA PHE A 130 -8.36 -17.34 4.23
C PHE A 130 -7.04 -18.11 4.04
N LEU A 131 -6.67 -18.26 2.77
CA LEU A 131 -5.35 -18.67 2.30
C LEU A 131 -4.93 -17.66 1.23
N GLY A 132 -3.83 -16.95 1.49
CA GLY A 132 -3.37 -15.82 0.68
C GLY A 132 -2.45 -16.16 -0.48
N GLY A 133 -1.90 -15.11 -1.08
CA GLY A 133 -1.03 -15.15 -2.25
C GLY A 133 0.25 -15.94 -2.02
N LEU A 134 0.81 -15.94 -0.80
CA LEU A 134 2.00 -16.76 -0.50
C LEU A 134 1.66 -18.25 -0.62
N TYR A 135 0.53 -18.69 -0.06
CA TYR A 135 0.06 -20.07 -0.25
C TYR A 135 -0.13 -20.39 -1.74
N ALA A 136 -0.79 -19.49 -2.48
CA ALA A 136 -1.00 -19.66 -3.92
C ALA A 136 0.32 -19.78 -4.70
N GLN A 137 1.37 -19.05 -4.31
CA GLN A 137 2.70 -19.11 -4.95
C GLN A 137 3.42 -20.43 -4.63
N ILE A 138 3.31 -20.93 -3.40
CA ILE A 138 4.06 -22.11 -2.96
C ILE A 138 3.25 -23.40 -2.99
N TYR A 139 2.03 -23.43 -3.54
CA TYR A 139 1.07 -24.54 -3.39
C TYR A 139 1.58 -25.93 -3.76
N LYS A 140 2.63 -26.02 -4.61
CA LYS A 140 3.31 -27.26 -5.03
C LYS A 140 4.47 -27.67 -4.13
N MET A 141 4.88 -26.82 -3.18
CA MET A 141 6.00 -27.05 -2.27
C MET A 141 5.52 -27.72 -0.97
N PRO A 142 6.36 -28.55 -0.30
CA PRO A 142 5.98 -29.22 0.94
C PRO A 142 5.47 -28.27 2.04
N GLN A 143 6.01 -27.05 2.09
CA GLN A 143 5.65 -26.00 3.04
C GLN A 143 4.17 -25.55 2.92
N ALA A 144 3.55 -25.71 1.74
CA ALA A 144 2.15 -25.32 1.52
C ALA A 144 1.17 -26.09 2.40
N SER A 145 1.46 -27.35 2.71
CA SER A 145 0.61 -28.19 3.57
C SER A 145 0.41 -27.57 4.95
N ARG A 146 1.44 -26.89 5.47
CA ARG A 146 1.37 -26.20 6.77
C ARG A 146 0.36 -25.06 6.76
N LEU A 147 0.36 -24.26 5.69
CA LEU A 147 -0.59 -23.17 5.52
C LEU A 147 -2.00 -23.71 5.25
N LYS A 148 -2.13 -24.70 4.36
CA LYS A 148 -3.40 -25.34 4.01
C LYS A 148 -4.12 -25.92 5.23
N ASN A 149 -3.38 -26.53 6.15
CA ASN A 149 -3.93 -27.16 7.35
C ASN A 149 -4.19 -26.17 8.50
N ASN A 150 -3.77 -24.91 8.35
CA ASN A 150 -3.97 -23.87 9.35
C ASN A 150 -4.32 -22.55 8.65
N PRO A 151 -5.49 -22.48 7.98
CA PRO A 151 -5.96 -21.25 7.36
C PRO A 151 -6.13 -20.17 8.44
N GLU A 152 -6.10 -18.91 8.02
CA GLU A 152 -6.33 -17.79 8.91
C GLU A 152 -7.60 -17.03 8.49
N LYS A 153 -7.89 -15.94 9.17
CA LYS A 153 -8.97 -15.03 8.81
C LYS A 153 -8.41 -13.79 8.10
N LEU A 154 -9.21 -13.21 7.22
CA LEU A 154 -8.98 -11.87 6.67
C LEU A 154 -10.04 -10.94 7.25
N ASP A 155 -9.63 -10.08 8.18
CA ASP A 155 -10.46 -8.98 8.68
C ASP A 155 -10.33 -7.79 7.72
N TYR A 156 -11.46 -7.11 7.45
CA TYR A 156 -11.54 -5.89 6.65
C TYR A 156 -12.48 -4.89 7.32
N TYR A 157 -12.30 -3.61 7.00
CA TYR A 157 -13.01 -2.49 7.62
C TYR A 157 -13.64 -1.64 6.51
N ILE A 158 -14.97 -1.59 6.49
CA ILE A 158 -15.72 -0.78 5.53
C ILE A 158 -15.96 0.60 6.17
N PRO A 159 -15.52 1.70 5.56
CA PRO A 159 -15.74 3.04 6.10
C PRO A 159 -17.24 3.36 6.22
N LYS A 160 -17.65 3.97 7.33
CA LYS A 160 -19.04 4.42 7.54
C LYS A 160 -19.34 5.75 6.84
N ILE A 161 -18.32 6.59 6.62
CA ILE A 161 -18.48 7.83 5.85
C ILE A 161 -18.87 7.51 4.39
N GLY A 162 -19.76 8.32 3.82
CA GLY A 162 -20.14 8.17 2.42
C GLY A 162 -18.94 8.37 1.49
N HIS A 163 -18.85 7.53 0.47
CA HIS A 163 -17.79 7.58 -0.52
C HIS A 163 -18.22 6.89 -1.82
N GLN A 164 -17.61 7.27 -2.94
CA GLN A 164 -17.83 6.64 -4.24
C GLN A 164 -16.49 6.28 -4.87
N LEU A 165 -16.24 4.98 -5.04
CA LEU A 165 -15.09 4.49 -5.81
C LEU A 165 -15.45 4.42 -7.31
N THR A 166 -14.61 5.04 -8.13
CA THR A 166 -14.63 5.02 -9.59
C THR A 166 -13.33 4.40 -10.10
N LEU A 167 -13.44 3.37 -10.94
CA LEU A 167 -12.32 2.60 -11.47
C LEU A 167 -12.08 2.94 -12.95
N TYR A 168 -10.82 3.07 -13.33
CA TYR A 168 -10.41 3.31 -14.71
C TYR A 168 -9.52 2.19 -15.23
N LYS A 169 -9.80 1.75 -16.46
CA LYS A 169 -9.04 0.68 -17.11
C LYS A 169 -7.87 1.26 -17.90
N MET A 170 -6.81 0.46 -18.05
CA MET A 170 -5.73 0.72 -19.03
C MET A 170 -4.95 2.05 -18.85
N GLY A 171 -4.91 2.61 -17.63
CA GLY A 171 -3.96 3.68 -17.29
C GLY A 171 -4.29 5.03 -17.93
N ASN A 172 -5.58 5.30 -18.14
CA ASN A 172 -6.08 6.58 -18.60
C ASN A 172 -7.44 6.88 -17.96
N LEU A 173 -7.85 8.14 -17.96
CA LEU A 173 -9.10 8.59 -17.32
C LEU A 173 -10.34 8.43 -18.22
N LYS A 174 -10.38 7.44 -19.11
CA LYS A 174 -11.52 7.17 -20.00
C LYS A 174 -12.28 5.93 -19.54
N GLU A 175 -13.55 5.88 -19.94
CA GLU A 175 -14.46 4.74 -19.69
C GLU A 175 -14.50 4.30 -18.22
N PRO A 176 -14.74 5.23 -17.26
CA PRO A 176 -14.84 4.87 -15.86
C PRO A 176 -16.05 3.96 -15.60
N TYR A 177 -15.95 3.14 -14.57
CA TYR A 177 -17.10 2.46 -13.98
C TYR A 177 -17.08 2.56 -12.46
N LYS A 178 -18.26 2.71 -11.88
CA LYS A 178 -18.44 2.86 -10.43
C LYS A 178 -18.66 1.52 -9.76
N VAL A 179 -18.21 1.41 -8.52
CA VAL A 179 -18.45 0.27 -7.65
C VAL A 179 -18.94 0.74 -6.29
N ASP A 180 -19.80 -0.04 -5.65
CA ASP A 180 -20.56 0.42 -4.48
C ASP A 180 -19.75 0.44 -3.18
N SER A 181 -18.62 -0.26 -3.15
CA SER A 181 -17.79 -0.39 -1.95
C SER A 181 -16.32 -0.36 -2.32
N ILE A 182 -15.53 0.33 -1.51
CA ILE A 182 -14.06 0.31 -1.59
C ILE A 182 -13.47 -1.06 -1.19
N ILE A 183 -14.23 -1.87 -0.45
CA ILE A 183 -13.90 -3.26 -0.16
C ILE A 183 -14.72 -4.19 -1.06
N ASN A 184 -14.07 -4.94 -1.93
CA ASN A 184 -14.72 -5.99 -2.73
C ASN A 184 -14.96 -7.24 -1.88
N THR A 185 -16.19 -7.38 -1.38
CA THR A 185 -16.62 -8.52 -0.57
C THR A 185 -17.04 -9.75 -1.39
N ASN A 186 -17.01 -9.68 -2.73
CA ASN A 186 -17.18 -10.84 -3.60
C ASN A 186 -15.87 -11.66 -3.66
N PHE A 187 -15.49 -12.26 -2.54
CA PHE A 187 -14.25 -13.04 -2.44
C PHE A 187 -14.18 -14.22 -3.43
N LYS A 188 -15.32 -14.71 -3.91
CA LYS A 188 -15.37 -15.73 -4.97
C LYS A 188 -14.80 -15.20 -6.28
N SER A 189 -15.09 -13.96 -6.67
CA SER A 189 -14.54 -13.37 -7.90
C SER A 189 -13.04 -13.08 -7.82
N LEU A 190 -12.49 -12.93 -6.60
CA LEU A 190 -11.06 -12.67 -6.37
C LEU A 190 -10.20 -13.94 -6.48
N GLY A 191 -10.81 -15.13 -6.43
CA GLY A 191 -10.13 -16.40 -6.58
C GLY A 191 -9.02 -16.61 -5.55
N ALA A 192 -7.79 -16.82 -6.02
CA ALA A 192 -6.62 -17.02 -5.16
C ALA A 192 -6.05 -15.73 -4.55
N TYR A 193 -6.39 -14.56 -5.10
CA TYR A 193 -5.82 -13.26 -4.71
C TYR A 193 -6.80 -12.45 -3.87
N LYS A 194 -7.29 -13.06 -2.78
CA LYS A 194 -8.32 -12.48 -1.93
C LYS A 194 -7.91 -11.19 -1.24
N TYR A 195 -6.61 -10.94 -1.07
CA TYR A 195 -6.08 -9.66 -0.58
C TYR A 195 -6.45 -8.48 -1.50
N SER A 196 -6.73 -8.72 -2.78
CA SER A 196 -7.26 -7.71 -3.71
C SER A 196 -8.68 -7.25 -3.37
N CYS A 197 -9.27 -7.70 -2.25
CA CYS A 197 -10.51 -7.13 -1.73
C CYS A 197 -10.34 -5.67 -1.35
N PHE A 198 -9.17 -5.27 -0.85
CA PHE A 198 -8.90 -3.89 -0.46
C PHE A 198 -8.68 -3.02 -1.70
N ALA A 199 -9.46 -1.95 -1.84
CA ALA A 199 -9.38 -1.01 -2.95
C ALA A 199 -9.37 -1.69 -4.33
N TRP A 200 -10.06 -2.83 -4.46
CA TRP A 200 -10.11 -3.60 -5.70
C TRP A 200 -8.74 -4.04 -6.28
N GLY A 201 -7.71 -4.11 -5.41
CA GLY A 201 -6.38 -4.61 -5.74
C GLY A 201 -5.52 -3.62 -6.52
N ASP A 202 -4.84 -4.10 -7.55
CA ASP A 202 -3.88 -3.32 -8.35
C ASP A 202 -4.55 -2.76 -9.62
N GLN A 203 -5.52 -1.86 -9.41
CA GLN A 203 -6.08 -1.08 -10.51
C GLN A 203 -5.05 -0.03 -10.95
N ARG A 204 -5.06 0.32 -12.24
CA ARG A 204 -4.09 1.31 -12.76
C ARG A 204 -4.39 2.70 -12.24
N ILE A 205 -5.66 3.11 -12.25
CA ILE A 205 -6.11 4.38 -11.67
C ILE A 205 -7.45 4.13 -10.99
N GLU A 206 -7.58 4.66 -9.78
CA GLU A 206 -8.80 4.71 -8.99
C GLU A 206 -9.04 6.16 -8.58
N ARG A 207 -10.31 6.56 -8.51
CA ARG A 207 -10.75 7.84 -7.94
C ARG A 207 -11.78 7.55 -6.86
N ILE A 208 -11.60 8.13 -5.69
CA ILE A 208 -12.52 8.02 -4.56
C ILE A 208 -12.93 9.43 -4.16
N ASP A 209 -14.20 9.75 -4.39
CA ASP A 209 -14.83 10.96 -3.88
C ASP A 209 -15.45 10.64 -2.52
N THR A 210 -15.26 11.49 -1.51
CA THR A 210 -15.72 11.23 -0.13
C THR A 210 -16.69 12.32 0.34
N ASP A 211 -17.51 11.97 1.33
CA ASP A 211 -18.39 12.92 2.03
C ASP A 211 -17.64 13.72 3.12
N ASN A 212 -16.32 13.95 2.94
CA ASN A 212 -15.53 14.91 3.73
C ASN A 212 -15.12 16.11 2.85
N PRO A 213 -16.03 17.07 2.58
CA PRO A 213 -15.78 18.14 1.62
C PRO A 213 -14.69 19.14 2.03
N ASN A 214 -14.27 19.13 3.30
CA ASN A 214 -13.20 19.98 3.82
C ASN A 214 -11.84 19.27 3.86
N GLY A 215 -11.80 17.97 3.53
CA GLY A 215 -10.56 17.20 3.48
C GLY A 215 -9.65 17.68 2.33
N ARG A 216 -8.34 17.49 2.52
CA ARG A 216 -7.36 17.69 1.45
C ARG A 216 -7.61 16.74 0.28
N LYS A 217 -6.89 16.92 -0.82
CA LYS A 217 -6.89 15.99 -1.96
C LYS A 217 -5.57 15.22 -2.01
N LEU A 218 -5.66 13.90 -2.15
CA LEU A 218 -4.53 12.98 -2.06
C LEU A 218 -4.32 12.22 -3.36
N LEU A 219 -3.05 12.07 -3.74
CA LEU A 219 -2.61 11.03 -4.67
C LEU A 219 -1.82 9.95 -3.92
N VAL A 220 -2.32 8.72 -3.94
CA VAL A 220 -1.61 7.53 -3.45
C VAL A 220 -0.95 6.84 -4.62
N ILE A 221 0.37 6.65 -4.56
CA ILE A 221 1.13 5.85 -5.52
C ILE A 221 1.67 4.64 -4.79
N LYS A 222 1.25 3.43 -5.20
CA LYS A 222 1.40 2.23 -4.37
C LYS A 222 1.75 0.98 -5.15
N ASP A 223 2.29 -0.02 -4.47
CA ASP A 223 2.15 -1.43 -4.87
C ASP A 223 1.03 -2.10 -4.06
N SER A 224 0.83 -3.41 -4.24
CA SER A 224 -0.24 -4.14 -3.58
C SER A 224 -0.25 -3.99 -2.05
N TYR A 225 0.85 -3.65 -1.37
CA TYR A 225 0.82 -3.36 0.08
C TYR A 225 -0.12 -2.20 0.42
N GLY A 226 -0.09 -1.12 -0.37
CA GLY A 226 -0.88 0.09 -0.09
C GLY A 226 -2.39 -0.13 -0.20
N SER A 227 -2.86 -1.18 -0.88
CA SER A 227 -4.30 -1.43 -1.05
C SER A 227 -5.08 -1.47 0.26
N ALA A 228 -4.54 -2.10 1.31
CA ALA A 228 -5.21 -2.18 2.61
C ALA A 228 -5.18 -0.87 3.41
N LEU A 229 -4.34 0.09 3.03
CA LEU A 229 -4.26 1.40 3.66
C LEU A 229 -5.33 2.36 3.10
N VAL A 230 -5.68 2.22 1.82
CA VAL A 230 -6.62 3.13 1.11
C VAL A 230 -7.98 3.30 1.82
N PRO A 231 -8.65 2.24 2.33
CA PRO A 231 -9.93 2.40 3.00
C PRO A 231 -9.89 3.32 4.21
N PHE A 232 -8.78 3.42 4.92
CA PHE A 232 -8.67 4.29 6.11
C PHE A 232 -8.55 5.77 5.75
N LEU A 233 -7.97 6.07 4.57
CA LEU A 233 -7.74 7.44 4.12
C LEU A 233 -9.03 8.23 3.81
N VAL A 234 -10.15 7.55 3.56
CA VAL A 234 -11.39 8.20 3.10
C VAL A 234 -12.00 9.16 4.13
N HIS A 235 -11.65 9.01 5.41
CA HIS A 235 -12.10 9.91 6.46
C HIS A 235 -11.32 11.23 6.51
N ASN A 236 -10.10 11.27 5.96
CA ASN A 236 -9.23 12.44 6.04
C ASN A 236 -9.24 13.32 4.78
N TYR A 237 -9.58 12.73 3.63
CA TYR A 237 -9.42 13.38 2.34
C TYR A 237 -10.76 13.51 1.62
N SER A 238 -10.98 14.63 0.93
CA SER A 238 -12.18 14.89 0.10
C SER A 238 -12.13 14.12 -1.22
N LEU A 239 -10.92 13.91 -1.74
CA LEU A 239 -10.65 13.23 -3.00
C LEU A 239 -9.37 12.42 -2.85
N ILE A 240 -9.41 11.16 -3.27
CA ILE A 240 -8.24 10.29 -3.31
C ILE A 240 -8.12 9.70 -4.71
N TYR A 241 -6.99 9.93 -5.34
CA TYR A 241 -6.55 9.13 -6.48
C TYR A 241 -5.62 8.03 -6.01
N VAL A 242 -5.77 6.82 -6.54
CA VAL A 242 -4.83 5.70 -6.30
C VAL A 242 -4.26 5.24 -7.62
N ILE A 243 -2.93 5.13 -7.69
CA ILE A 243 -2.20 4.69 -8.88
C ILE A 243 -1.28 3.54 -8.50
N ASP A 244 -1.43 2.40 -9.17
CA ASP A 244 -0.36 1.39 -9.24
C ASP A 244 0.54 1.72 -10.45
N PRO A 245 1.82 2.06 -10.24
CA PRO A 245 2.69 2.49 -11.33
C PRO A 245 3.05 1.35 -12.29
N LYS A 246 2.84 0.07 -11.92
CA LYS A 246 3.21 -1.07 -12.77
C LYS A 246 2.48 -0.99 -14.11
N GLY A 247 3.27 -0.96 -15.18
CA GLY A 247 2.76 -1.00 -16.56
C GLY A 247 2.31 0.34 -17.13
N PHE A 248 2.50 1.46 -16.40
CA PHE A 248 2.42 2.79 -17.00
C PHE A 248 3.55 3.00 -18.01
N ASN A 249 3.21 3.59 -19.16
CA ASN A 249 4.15 4.07 -20.18
C ASN A 249 5.14 3.00 -20.73
N ASN A 250 4.74 1.72 -20.72
CA ASN A 250 5.44 0.61 -21.38
C ASN A 250 4.77 0.25 -22.72
N GLU A 251 5.57 -0.21 -23.69
CA GLU A 251 5.19 -0.80 -25.00
C GLU A 251 3.74 -0.53 -25.46
N GLY A 252 3.47 0.67 -26.00
CA GLY A 252 2.19 1.01 -26.61
C GLY A 252 1.10 1.53 -25.65
N CYS A 253 1.41 1.73 -24.36
CA CYS A 253 0.51 2.39 -23.42
C CYS A 253 0.44 3.91 -23.63
N LEU A 254 -0.73 4.48 -23.30
CA LEU A 254 -0.97 5.93 -23.27
C LEU A 254 0.03 6.63 -22.35
N GLU A 255 0.56 7.77 -22.80
CA GLU A 255 1.36 8.66 -21.96
C GLU A 255 0.48 9.21 -20.84
N PHE A 256 0.69 8.70 -19.63
CA PHE A 256 0.09 9.25 -18.42
C PHE A 256 1.18 9.99 -17.64
N ASP A 257 0.90 11.25 -17.32
CA ASP A 257 1.75 12.12 -16.52
C ASP A 257 1.02 12.46 -15.22
N ALA A 258 1.58 12.01 -14.08
CA ALA A 258 1.00 12.29 -12.78
C ALA A 258 1.04 13.77 -12.43
N LYS A 259 2.00 14.56 -12.95
CA LYS A 259 2.05 16.01 -12.71
C LYS A 259 0.85 16.71 -13.29
N LYS A 260 0.41 16.29 -14.49
CA LYS A 260 -0.81 16.80 -15.11
C LYS A 260 -2.04 16.52 -14.25
N LEU A 261 -2.20 15.28 -13.78
CA LEU A 261 -3.30 14.91 -12.87
C LEU A 261 -3.26 15.78 -11.60
N ILE A 262 -2.09 15.92 -10.98
CA ILE A 262 -1.90 16.70 -9.76
C ILE A 262 -2.37 18.15 -9.94
N ASN A 263 -1.92 18.78 -11.03
CA ASN A 263 -2.27 20.18 -11.32
C ASN A 263 -3.74 20.35 -11.69
N GLU A 264 -4.32 19.45 -12.48
CA GLU A 264 -5.72 19.53 -12.92
C GLU A 264 -6.70 19.28 -11.78
N GLU A 265 -6.39 18.35 -10.88
CA GLU A 265 -7.26 18.01 -9.74
C GLU A 265 -6.98 18.87 -8.50
N GLY A 266 -5.85 19.59 -8.48
CA GLY A 266 -5.40 20.39 -7.34
C GLY A 266 -5.04 19.51 -6.15
N ILE A 267 -4.22 18.49 -6.36
CA ILE A 267 -3.76 17.58 -5.30
C ILE A 267 -2.87 18.33 -4.31
N ASP A 268 -3.12 18.16 -3.01
CA ASP A 268 -2.34 18.78 -1.92
C ASP A 268 -1.22 17.85 -1.44
N ASP A 269 -1.52 16.55 -1.32
CA ASP A 269 -0.66 15.55 -0.73
C ASP A 269 -0.37 14.41 -1.72
N VAL A 270 0.86 13.89 -1.70
CA VAL A 270 1.21 12.63 -2.38
C VAL A 270 1.79 11.64 -1.39
N LEU A 271 1.21 10.45 -1.33
CA LEU A 271 1.66 9.34 -0.49
C LEU A 271 2.22 8.21 -1.36
N PHE A 272 3.52 7.95 -1.24
CA PHE A 272 4.15 6.76 -1.80
C PHE A 272 4.03 5.62 -0.79
N CYS A 273 3.27 4.56 -1.11
CA CYS A 273 3.07 3.42 -0.21
C CYS A 273 3.48 2.11 -0.89
N PHE A 274 4.70 1.68 -0.63
CA PHE A 274 5.27 0.48 -1.23
C PHE A 274 5.70 -0.52 -0.17
N SER A 275 5.64 -1.80 -0.49
CA SER A 275 6.43 -2.78 0.26
C SER A 275 7.92 -2.46 0.16
N ILE A 276 8.72 -2.93 1.12
CA ILE A 276 10.18 -2.88 1.03
C ILE A 276 10.71 -3.56 -0.24
N TYR A 277 9.98 -4.57 -0.71
CA TYR A 277 10.29 -5.28 -1.95
C TYR A 277 9.99 -4.43 -3.19
N GLY A 278 8.83 -3.78 -3.23
CA GLY A 278 8.42 -2.85 -4.29
C GLY A 278 9.39 -1.68 -4.41
N SER A 279 9.75 -1.06 -3.28
CA SER A 279 10.69 0.05 -3.20
C SER A 279 12.07 -0.30 -3.80
N GLY A 280 12.53 -1.54 -3.62
CA GLY A 280 13.81 -2.01 -4.16
C GLY A 280 13.78 -2.48 -5.62
N ARG A 281 12.59 -2.70 -6.21
CA ARG A 281 12.46 -3.29 -7.56
C ARG A 281 12.75 -2.29 -8.67
N GLN A 282 13.55 -2.72 -9.65
CA GLN A 282 13.88 -1.91 -10.82
C GLN A 282 12.64 -1.51 -11.62
N ILE A 283 11.75 -2.46 -11.91
CA ILE A 283 10.52 -2.17 -12.67
C ILE A 283 9.65 -1.08 -12.02
N ILE A 284 9.58 -1.03 -10.68
CA ILE A 284 8.85 0.01 -9.96
C ILE A 284 9.55 1.36 -10.12
N ARG A 285 10.88 1.41 -9.93
CA ARG A 285 11.65 2.65 -10.12
C ARG A 285 11.53 3.19 -11.55
N ASP A 286 11.61 2.33 -12.54
CA ASP A 286 11.49 2.73 -13.95
C ASP A 286 10.09 3.30 -14.24
N SER A 287 9.04 2.64 -13.72
CA SER A 287 7.67 3.15 -13.82
C SER A 287 7.46 4.47 -13.07
N LEU A 288 8.05 4.65 -11.89
CA LEU A 288 7.98 5.91 -11.14
C LEU A 288 8.68 7.05 -11.89
N ARG A 289 9.88 6.81 -12.43
CA ARG A 289 10.56 7.81 -13.29
C ARG A 289 9.70 8.19 -14.48
N SER A 290 9.08 7.20 -15.11
CA SER A 290 8.20 7.41 -16.27
C SER A 290 6.93 8.19 -15.95
N LEU A 291 6.36 7.97 -14.76
CA LEU A 291 5.11 8.58 -14.31
C LEU A 291 5.30 10.00 -13.74
N LEU A 292 6.43 10.24 -13.07
CA LEU A 292 6.66 11.42 -12.25
C LEU A 292 7.64 12.42 -12.89
N LEU A 293 8.69 11.93 -13.56
CA LEU A 293 9.84 12.75 -13.92
C LEU A 293 9.98 13.04 -15.42
N ARG A 294 9.18 12.37 -16.27
CA ARG A 294 9.06 12.71 -17.70
C ARG A 294 8.28 14.00 -17.87
#